data_AF-A0A3N5PYK1-F1
#
_entry.id   AF-A0A3N5PYK1-F1
#
_cell.length_a   1.000
_cell.length_b   1.000
_cell.length_c   1.000
_cell.angle_alpha   90.00
_cell.angle_beta   90.00
_cell.angle_gamma   90.00
#
_symmetry.space_group_name_H-M   'P 1'
#
loop_
_entity.id
_entity.type
_entity.pdbx_description
1 polymer ?
#
loop_
_entity_poly.entity_id
_entity_poly.type
_entity_poly.pdbx_seq_one_letter_code
_entity_poly.pdbx_strand_id
1 'polypeptide(L)'
;MKNTFVRTGRLVAVLAVALALVSSPVMADVISWDGASAGSWATATNWSGDVVPGASDDVVLGAPAAGGTYTLGGDWTINSLTINVKPYLNAAANTLNIASGNITTGGTWSYGGFTAKVAIPSNTNATWTLSHSSDQFEMGAIIADSTVTITKAGAKKLTLTADNSTTLHANWLVNAGSVNPKASNAFGDGMVTFGLNTAVTFSINNGTYANNWNLNGNTVQFNPSAGNTSYTTTLTGNITGSGILDRHNLTSGGGDGTLFLAGTANTFTGDMRFTRGNMVLNGTFTGLGNITQTAGGTTTLAGAGTVGMGLDKKLTVTGTSGTTPIAANLAPGSNIAAGTIGTLTVGTAGNNNSIDLKSYSRFLVDVDATSSDLLALTGTLNLNFTNNALYITGVLGSSTSYTLATFTATDGGKFAQVFFNGTDITTVAETANGVGGTHQLVYGTTSLTLVPEPATMALLVLGGMGLLARRRNRA
;
A
#
# COMPACT_ATOMS: atom_id res chain seq x y z
N MET A 1 47.85 -45.75 57.38
CA MET A 1 46.54 -45.63 56.70
C MET A 1 46.78 -44.98 55.35
N LYS A 2 46.80 -45.77 54.26
CA LYS A 2 47.30 -45.36 52.93
C LYS A 2 46.16 -45.23 51.92
N ASN A 3 45.95 -44.00 51.46
CA ASN A 3 45.30 -43.52 50.22
C ASN A 3 44.75 -44.57 49.25
N THR A 4 43.47 -44.96 49.42
CA THR A 4 42.74 -45.81 48.45
C THR A 4 41.62 -45.06 47.70
N PHE A 5 41.34 -43.79 48.05
CA PHE A 5 40.21 -43.03 47.49
C PHE A 5 40.47 -42.32 46.14
N VAL A 6 41.70 -42.26 45.64
CA VAL A 6 42.03 -41.48 44.41
C VAL A 6 41.87 -42.28 43.11
N ARG A 7 41.77 -43.62 43.17
CA ARG A 7 41.71 -44.46 41.95
C ARG A 7 40.30 -44.64 41.37
N THR A 8 39.25 -44.52 42.19
CA THR A 8 37.87 -44.75 41.74
C THR A 8 37.32 -43.56 40.93
N GLY A 9 37.70 -42.32 41.26
CA GLY A 9 37.22 -41.12 40.55
C GLY A 9 37.72 -41.00 39.11
N ARG A 10 38.92 -41.50 38.80
CA ARG A 10 39.48 -41.46 37.44
C ARG A 10 38.79 -42.42 36.48
N LEU A 11 38.35 -43.58 36.97
CA LEU A 11 37.68 -44.57 36.12
C LEU A 11 36.26 -44.13 35.75
N VAL A 12 35.55 -43.50 36.69
CA VAL A 12 34.22 -42.93 36.44
C VAL A 12 34.29 -41.73 35.48
N ALA A 13 35.31 -40.88 35.59
CA ALA A 13 35.51 -39.76 34.66
C ALA A 13 35.84 -40.22 33.24
N VAL A 14 36.69 -41.25 33.08
CA VAL A 14 37.02 -41.81 31.75
C VAL A 14 35.79 -42.48 31.12
N LEU A 15 34.98 -43.19 31.91
CA LEU A 15 33.75 -43.81 31.40
C LEU A 15 32.68 -42.77 31.04
N ALA A 16 32.54 -41.70 31.81
CA ALA A 16 31.61 -40.60 31.50
C ALA A 16 32.02 -39.84 30.23
N VAL A 17 33.32 -39.59 30.02
CA VAL A 17 33.84 -38.98 28.79
C VAL A 17 33.70 -39.93 27.60
N ALA A 18 33.94 -41.23 27.78
CA ALA A 18 33.72 -42.22 26.74
C ALA A 18 32.25 -42.33 26.33
N LEU A 19 31.29 -42.29 27.27
CA LEU A 19 29.87 -42.29 26.94
C LEU A 19 29.42 -40.97 26.26
N ALA A 20 30.00 -39.83 26.65
CA ALA A 20 29.71 -38.55 25.99
C ALA A 20 30.20 -38.53 24.53
N LEU A 21 31.33 -39.18 24.23
CA LEU A 21 31.91 -39.26 22.90
C LEU A 21 31.22 -40.26 21.96
N VAL A 22 30.35 -41.15 22.46
CA VAL A 22 29.59 -42.11 21.65
C VAL A 22 28.21 -41.56 21.24
N SER A 23 27.90 -40.30 21.58
CA SER A 23 26.73 -39.60 21.05
C SER A 23 26.92 -39.29 19.56
N SER A 24 26.72 -40.31 18.73
CA SER A 24 26.62 -40.13 17.29
C SER A 24 25.41 -39.22 17.04
N PRO A 25 25.53 -38.18 16.20
CA PRO A 25 24.35 -37.44 15.78
C PRO A 25 23.39 -38.45 15.15
N VAL A 26 22.18 -38.54 15.70
CA VAL A 26 21.09 -39.27 15.05
C VAL A 26 20.84 -38.51 13.75
N MET A 27 21.42 -38.99 12.65
CA MET A 27 21.09 -38.47 11.35
C MET A 27 19.62 -38.83 11.10
N ALA A 28 18.83 -37.85 10.66
CA ALA A 28 17.48 -38.10 10.20
C ALA A 28 17.51 -39.23 9.16
N ASP A 29 16.76 -40.30 9.40
CA ASP A 29 16.69 -41.38 8.42
C ASP A 29 15.84 -40.92 7.24
N VAL A 30 16.26 -41.28 6.04
CA VAL A 30 15.51 -40.94 4.83
C VAL A 30 14.54 -42.07 4.56
N ILE A 31 13.28 -41.86 4.93
CA ILE A 31 12.22 -42.86 4.74
C ILE A 31 11.47 -42.53 3.46
N SER A 32 11.66 -43.36 2.44
CA SER A 32 11.03 -43.21 1.14
C SER A 32 9.76 -44.04 1.03
N TRP A 33 8.75 -43.52 0.34
CA TRP A 33 7.58 -44.31 -0.03
C TRP A 33 7.99 -45.33 -1.11
N ASP A 34 7.89 -46.61 -0.80
CA ASP A 34 8.17 -47.72 -1.72
C ASP A 34 6.93 -48.57 -2.05
N GLY A 35 5.77 -48.22 -1.47
CA GLY A 35 4.49 -48.85 -1.77
C GLY A 35 4.16 -48.79 -3.27
N ALA A 36 3.81 -49.95 -3.84
CA ALA A 36 3.59 -50.13 -5.28
C ALA A 36 2.43 -49.29 -5.88
N SER A 37 1.53 -48.76 -5.05
CA SER A 37 0.38 -47.93 -5.45
C SER A 37 -0.04 -46.95 -4.35
N ALA A 38 -1.14 -46.22 -4.58
CA ALA A 38 -1.90 -45.48 -3.55
C ALA A 38 -2.04 -46.27 -2.24
N GLY A 39 -2.06 -45.59 -1.10
CA GLY A 39 -2.12 -46.29 0.19
C GLY A 39 -2.22 -45.37 1.40
N SER A 40 -2.32 -45.99 2.58
CA SER A 40 -2.32 -45.28 3.87
C SER A 40 -0.89 -44.98 4.31
N TRP A 41 -0.68 -43.76 4.81
CA TRP A 41 0.56 -43.30 5.47
C TRP A 41 0.87 -44.16 6.70
N ALA A 42 -0.16 -44.65 7.39
CA ALA A 42 -0.02 -45.47 8.58
C ALA A 42 0.44 -46.91 8.30
N THR A 43 0.48 -47.34 7.04
CA THR A 43 0.85 -48.72 6.68
C THR A 43 2.36 -48.82 6.51
N ALA A 44 3.02 -49.52 7.45
CA ALA A 44 4.48 -49.65 7.49
C ALA A 44 5.08 -50.21 6.18
N THR A 45 4.41 -51.17 5.53
CA THR A 45 4.87 -51.79 4.27
C THR A 45 4.80 -50.89 3.03
N ASN A 46 4.38 -49.63 3.19
CA ASN A 46 4.44 -48.62 2.12
C ASN A 46 5.70 -47.77 2.19
N TRP A 47 6.53 -47.99 3.21
CA TRP A 47 7.73 -47.22 3.51
C TRP A 47 8.97 -48.10 3.50
N SER A 48 10.06 -47.55 2.99
CA SER A 48 11.35 -48.23 2.95
C SER A 48 11.77 -48.70 4.34
N GLY A 49 12.08 -49.99 4.45
CA GLY A 49 12.44 -50.63 5.71
C GLY A 49 11.25 -51.12 6.54
N ASP A 50 10.03 -51.05 6.01
CA ASP A 50 8.79 -51.42 6.69
C ASP A 50 8.58 -50.64 8.00
N VAL A 51 8.91 -49.34 8.00
CA VAL A 51 8.81 -48.44 9.16
C VAL A 51 8.06 -47.16 8.79
N VAL A 52 7.05 -46.80 9.59
CA VAL A 52 6.29 -45.56 9.39
C VAL A 52 7.11 -44.35 9.85
N PRO A 53 7.21 -43.26 9.07
CA PRO A 53 7.96 -42.07 9.45
C PRO A 53 7.48 -41.41 10.74
N GLY A 54 8.43 -41.07 11.60
CA GLY A 54 8.28 -40.26 12.80
C GLY A 54 8.86 -38.85 12.67
N ALA A 55 8.82 -38.09 13.77
CA ALA A 55 9.14 -36.66 13.79
C ALA A 55 10.60 -36.31 13.43
N SER A 56 11.52 -37.28 13.52
CA SER A 56 12.93 -37.12 13.15
C SER A 56 13.22 -37.38 11.68
N ASP A 57 12.28 -37.91 10.92
CA ASP A 57 12.59 -38.57 9.66
C ASP A 57 12.37 -37.66 8.46
N ASP A 58 13.23 -37.81 7.45
CA ASP A 58 13.14 -37.11 6.18
C ASP A 58 12.34 -37.97 5.21
N VAL A 59 11.11 -37.56 4.93
CA VAL A 59 10.18 -38.34 4.11
C VAL A 59 10.39 -38.04 2.63
N VAL A 60 10.49 -39.08 1.80
CA VAL A 60 10.56 -38.95 0.34
C VAL A 60 9.40 -39.68 -0.32
N LEU A 61 8.42 -38.94 -0.84
CA LEU A 61 7.36 -39.49 -1.69
C LEU A 61 7.91 -39.65 -3.12
N GLY A 62 8.42 -40.85 -3.39
CA GLY A 62 8.82 -41.31 -4.73
C GLY A 62 7.63 -41.67 -5.61
N ALA A 63 7.88 -41.98 -6.89
CA ALA A 63 6.85 -42.33 -7.87
C ALA A 63 5.95 -43.48 -7.37
N PRO A 64 4.68 -43.24 -6.96
CA PRO A 64 3.74 -44.33 -7.01
C PRO A 64 3.54 -44.67 -8.50
N ALA A 65 3.07 -45.89 -8.80
CA ALA A 65 2.48 -46.15 -10.11
C ALA A 65 1.50 -45.00 -10.44
N ALA A 66 1.66 -44.38 -11.61
CA ALA A 66 1.10 -43.07 -11.94
C ALA A 66 -0.35 -42.88 -11.47
N GLY A 67 -0.61 -41.88 -10.62
CA GLY A 67 -1.95 -41.47 -10.18
C GLY A 67 -2.39 -41.89 -8.77
N GLY A 68 -1.50 -42.42 -7.93
CA GLY A 68 -1.85 -42.85 -6.57
C GLY A 68 -2.19 -41.71 -5.58
N THR A 69 -3.09 -41.99 -4.64
CA THR A 69 -3.41 -41.13 -3.48
C THR A 69 -2.75 -41.67 -2.21
N TYR A 70 -1.98 -40.85 -1.51
CA TYR A 70 -1.51 -41.11 -0.14
C TYR A 70 -2.54 -40.60 0.86
N THR A 71 -3.06 -41.46 1.72
CA THR A 71 -4.04 -41.09 2.74
C THR A 71 -3.38 -41.04 4.11
N LEU A 72 -3.42 -39.92 4.83
CA LEU A 72 -2.72 -39.83 6.13
C LEU A 72 -3.24 -40.84 7.17
N GLY A 73 -4.56 -41.02 7.27
CA GLY A 73 -5.18 -41.94 8.23
C GLY A 73 -5.02 -41.58 9.72
N GLY A 74 -4.37 -40.46 10.03
CA GLY A 74 -4.12 -39.92 11.37
C GLY A 74 -3.26 -38.66 11.30
N ASP A 75 -3.05 -37.98 12.43
CA ASP A 75 -2.11 -36.86 12.52
C ASP A 75 -0.67 -37.36 12.59
N TRP A 76 0.22 -36.76 11.79
CA TRP A 76 1.62 -37.16 11.69
C TRP A 76 2.56 -35.98 11.90
N THR A 77 3.76 -36.25 12.41
CA THR A 77 4.86 -35.28 12.47
C THR A 77 6.09 -35.91 11.84
N ILE A 78 6.78 -35.18 10.96
CA ILE A 78 8.00 -35.61 10.26
C ILE A 78 9.03 -34.49 10.24
N ASN A 79 10.32 -34.77 9.99
CA ASN A 79 11.34 -33.73 9.90
C ASN A 79 11.21 -32.93 8.60
N SER A 80 11.27 -33.58 7.44
CA SER A 80 11.14 -32.95 6.11
C SER A 80 10.31 -33.80 5.14
N LEU A 81 9.84 -33.21 4.04
CA LEU A 81 9.05 -33.90 3.02
C LEU A 81 9.56 -33.57 1.61
N THR A 82 10.03 -34.55 0.86
CA THR A 82 10.39 -34.41 -0.55
C THR A 82 9.38 -35.15 -1.41
N ILE A 83 8.77 -34.49 -2.38
CA ILE A 83 7.76 -35.05 -3.29
C ILE A 83 8.34 -35.03 -4.70
N ASN A 84 8.76 -36.19 -5.21
CA ASN A 84 9.48 -36.27 -6.49
C ASN A 84 8.58 -36.48 -7.71
N VAL A 85 7.27 -36.63 -7.49
CA VAL A 85 6.27 -36.97 -8.54
C VAL A 85 4.97 -36.18 -8.34
N LYS A 86 3.92 -36.51 -9.11
CA LYS A 86 2.56 -35.95 -8.95
C LYS A 86 1.65 -36.86 -8.10
N PRO A 87 1.83 -36.98 -6.77
CA PRO A 87 0.87 -37.70 -5.97
C PRO A 87 -0.31 -36.83 -5.57
N TYR A 88 -1.40 -37.49 -5.22
CA TYR A 88 -2.47 -36.88 -4.43
C TYR A 88 -2.21 -37.17 -2.95
N LEU A 89 -1.86 -36.17 -2.13
CA LEU A 89 -1.86 -36.35 -0.67
C LEU A 89 -3.25 -35.99 -0.15
N ASN A 90 -4.04 -37.00 0.23
CA ASN A 90 -5.33 -36.84 0.87
C ASN A 90 -5.17 -36.79 2.40
N ALA A 91 -5.17 -35.58 2.94
CA ALA A 91 -5.11 -35.38 4.38
C ALA A 91 -6.48 -35.57 5.06
N ALA A 92 -7.59 -35.45 4.33
CA ALA A 92 -8.95 -35.45 4.87
C ALA A 92 -9.07 -34.59 6.14
N ALA A 93 -9.42 -35.19 7.29
CA ALA A 93 -9.55 -34.51 8.58
C ALA A 93 -8.25 -34.48 9.41
N ASN A 94 -7.11 -34.91 8.86
CA ASN A 94 -5.85 -35.08 9.60
C ASN A 94 -4.80 -34.04 9.19
N THR A 95 -3.77 -33.89 10.02
CA THR A 95 -2.67 -32.92 9.88
C THR A 95 -1.33 -33.62 9.68
N LEU A 96 -0.52 -33.12 8.73
CA LEU A 96 0.90 -33.47 8.62
C LEU A 96 1.75 -32.28 9.08
N ASN A 97 2.43 -32.43 10.21
CA ASN A 97 3.31 -31.43 10.80
C ASN A 97 4.77 -31.64 10.34
N ILE A 98 5.46 -30.55 9.98
CA ILE A 98 6.90 -30.54 9.66
C ILE A 98 7.64 -29.98 10.88
N ALA A 99 8.44 -30.81 11.56
CA ALA A 99 9.07 -30.47 12.83
C ALA A 99 10.18 -29.43 12.68
N SER A 100 11.10 -29.61 11.73
CA SER A 100 12.28 -28.74 11.57
C SER A 100 12.87 -28.62 10.16
N GLY A 101 12.45 -29.47 9.22
CA GLY A 101 12.95 -29.49 7.84
C GLY A 101 12.07 -28.76 6.83
N ASN A 102 12.30 -29.01 5.54
CA ASN A 102 11.63 -28.34 4.43
C ASN A 102 10.63 -29.25 3.71
N ILE A 103 9.67 -28.66 3.00
CA ILE A 103 8.92 -29.35 1.95
C ILE A 103 9.57 -29.03 0.59
N THR A 104 10.03 -30.06 -0.12
CA THR A 104 10.62 -29.96 -1.46
C THR A 104 9.71 -30.65 -2.48
N THR A 105 9.41 -30.01 -3.61
CA THR A 105 8.52 -30.58 -4.63
C THR A 105 9.17 -30.55 -6.00
N GLY A 106 9.23 -31.70 -6.66
CA GLY A 106 9.72 -31.86 -8.05
C GLY A 106 8.61 -31.93 -9.11
N GLY A 107 7.33 -31.91 -8.73
CA GLY A 107 6.19 -32.15 -9.63
C GLY A 107 5.02 -31.13 -9.54
N THR A 108 4.08 -31.22 -10.49
CA THR A 108 2.82 -30.44 -10.54
C THR A 108 1.77 -31.05 -9.61
N TRP A 109 1.11 -30.24 -8.78
CA TRP A 109 0.09 -30.68 -7.81
C TRP A 109 -1.33 -30.63 -8.41
N SER A 110 -2.23 -31.50 -7.96
CA SER A 110 -3.69 -31.40 -8.11
C SER A 110 -4.32 -31.83 -6.77
N TYR A 111 -5.31 -31.10 -6.24
CA TYR A 111 -5.70 -31.22 -4.83
C TYR A 111 -7.17 -31.51 -4.55
N GLY A 112 -7.40 -32.31 -3.51
CA GLY A 112 -8.56 -32.23 -2.61
C GLY A 112 -8.07 -32.05 -1.16
N GLY A 113 -8.24 -30.84 -0.60
CA GLY A 113 -8.09 -30.47 0.82
C GLY A 113 -6.77 -30.82 1.54
N PHE A 114 -5.88 -29.83 1.72
CA PHE A 114 -4.72 -29.91 2.62
C PHE A 114 -4.42 -28.57 3.30
N THR A 115 -3.98 -28.64 4.56
CA THR A 115 -3.44 -27.51 5.31
C THR A 115 -1.95 -27.75 5.57
N ALA A 116 -1.09 -26.99 4.89
CA ALA A 116 0.36 -26.98 5.13
C ALA A 116 0.73 -25.86 6.12
N LYS A 117 1.40 -26.19 7.23
CA LYS A 117 2.18 -25.18 8.00
C LYS A 117 3.63 -25.27 7.55
N VAL A 118 4.07 -24.35 6.69
CA VAL A 118 5.44 -24.30 6.16
C VAL A 118 6.22 -23.17 6.82
N ALA A 119 7.21 -23.49 7.63
CA ALA A 119 8.22 -22.53 8.08
C ALA A 119 9.33 -22.46 7.02
N ILE A 120 9.62 -21.27 6.47
CA ILE A 120 10.73 -21.09 5.53
C ILE A 120 11.98 -20.68 6.33
N PRO A 121 13.07 -21.47 6.32
CA PRO A 121 14.32 -21.08 6.98
C PRO A 121 14.88 -19.80 6.37
N SER A 122 15.53 -18.98 7.20
CA SER A 122 16.21 -17.79 6.70
C SER A 122 17.23 -18.15 5.62
N ASN A 123 17.28 -17.36 4.54
CA ASN A 123 18.35 -17.36 3.52
C ASN A 123 18.13 -18.22 2.25
N THR A 124 16.97 -18.85 2.05
CA THR A 124 16.66 -19.56 0.79
C THR A 124 15.68 -18.81 -0.12
N ASN A 125 15.83 -19.02 -1.43
CA ASN A 125 14.80 -18.67 -2.40
C ASN A 125 13.69 -19.70 -2.34
N ALA A 126 12.52 -19.32 -1.85
CA ALA A 126 11.29 -20.07 -2.12
C ALA A 126 10.54 -19.34 -3.24
N THR A 127 10.48 -19.97 -4.42
CA THR A 127 9.61 -19.52 -5.50
C THR A 127 8.40 -20.43 -5.52
N TRP A 128 7.27 -19.93 -5.02
CA TRP A 128 5.98 -20.57 -5.20
C TRP A 128 5.40 -20.08 -6.53
N THR A 129 5.60 -20.84 -7.61
CA THR A 129 5.00 -20.53 -8.91
C THR A 129 3.64 -21.19 -8.98
N LEU A 130 2.57 -20.42 -8.81
CA LEU A 130 1.23 -20.82 -9.25
C LEU A 130 1.08 -20.45 -10.73
N SER A 131 1.14 -21.42 -11.64
CA SER A 131 0.75 -21.21 -13.04
C SER A 131 -0.45 -22.10 -13.36
N HIS A 132 -1.42 -21.57 -14.12
CA HIS A 132 -2.56 -22.33 -14.61
C HIS A 132 -2.51 -22.41 -16.14
N SER A 133 -2.81 -23.61 -16.65
CA SER A 133 -3.58 -23.75 -17.89
C SER A 133 -4.80 -24.67 -17.77
N SER A 134 -4.97 -25.47 -16.69
CA SER A 134 -6.24 -26.20 -16.46
C SER A 134 -6.46 -26.92 -15.12
N ASP A 135 -5.64 -26.83 -14.07
CA ASP A 135 -5.86 -27.62 -12.84
C ASP A 135 -5.64 -26.81 -11.56
N GLN A 136 -6.62 -26.86 -10.65
CA GLN A 136 -6.78 -26.02 -9.45
C GLN A 136 -5.76 -26.36 -8.34
N PHE A 137 -5.14 -25.33 -7.77
CA PHE A 137 -4.66 -25.33 -6.39
C PHE A 137 -5.59 -24.46 -5.54
N GLU A 138 -6.63 -25.08 -4.97
CA GLU A 138 -7.39 -24.49 -3.87
C GLU A 138 -6.63 -24.78 -2.57
N MET A 139 -6.16 -23.76 -1.86
CA MET A 139 -6.11 -23.86 -0.39
C MET A 139 -7.57 -23.89 0.08
N GLY A 140 -8.18 -25.08 0.01
CA GLY A 140 -9.56 -25.31 0.43
C GLY A 140 -9.73 -24.82 1.85
N ALA A 141 -10.53 -23.77 2.00
CA ALA A 141 -10.92 -23.16 3.26
C ALA A 141 -9.77 -22.93 4.26
N ILE A 142 -9.12 -21.77 4.16
CA ILE A 142 -8.71 -21.10 5.41
C ILE A 142 -10.02 -20.85 6.14
N ILE A 143 -10.29 -21.64 7.18
CA ILE A 143 -11.38 -21.37 8.12
C ILE A 143 -11.19 -19.91 8.53
N ALA A 144 -12.25 -19.10 8.39
CA ALA A 144 -12.29 -17.77 8.98
C ALA A 144 -11.64 -17.84 10.37
N ASP A 145 -10.71 -16.92 10.67
CA ASP A 145 -9.96 -16.85 11.94
C ASP A 145 -8.64 -17.68 12.05
N SER A 146 -8.13 -18.29 10.98
CA SER A 146 -6.78 -18.91 11.01
C SER A 146 -5.66 -17.96 10.53
N THR A 147 -4.61 -17.80 11.35
CA THR A 147 -3.43 -16.98 11.00
C THR A 147 -2.44 -17.78 10.14
N VAL A 148 -2.27 -17.40 8.87
CA VAL A 148 -1.22 -17.95 7.99
C VAL A 148 0.00 -17.03 8.02
N THR A 149 1.02 -17.36 8.83
CA THR A 149 2.29 -16.62 8.86
C THR A 149 3.22 -17.12 7.75
N ILE A 150 3.39 -16.34 6.68
CA ILE A 150 4.46 -16.59 5.69
C ILE A 150 5.68 -15.75 6.04
N THR A 151 6.60 -16.30 6.83
CA THR A 151 7.87 -15.62 7.12
C THR A 151 8.81 -15.67 5.92
N LYS A 152 8.90 -14.58 5.15
CA LYS A 152 9.92 -14.40 4.10
C LYS A 152 11.17 -13.74 4.69
N ALA A 153 12.28 -14.47 4.71
CA ALA A 153 13.60 -13.91 4.99
C ALA A 153 14.40 -13.75 3.69
N GLY A 154 15.17 -12.65 3.57
CA GLY A 154 16.07 -12.37 2.44
C GLY A 154 15.49 -11.49 1.32
N ALA A 155 16.38 -10.83 0.56
CA ALA A 155 16.07 -9.74 -0.38
C ALA A 155 15.34 -10.12 -1.69
N LYS A 156 15.04 -11.41 -1.89
CA LYS A 156 14.52 -11.92 -3.18
C LYS A 156 12.98 -11.96 -3.20
N LYS A 157 12.39 -11.81 -4.39
CA LYS A 157 10.93 -11.62 -4.62
C LYS A 157 10.10 -12.85 -4.23
N LEU A 158 9.06 -12.65 -3.43
CA LEU A 158 7.95 -13.58 -3.24
C LEU A 158 6.79 -13.14 -4.15
N THR A 159 6.38 -13.97 -5.10
CA THR A 159 5.19 -13.67 -5.92
C THR A 159 4.04 -14.53 -5.42
N LEU A 160 2.97 -13.89 -4.98
CA LEU A 160 1.73 -14.57 -4.57
C LEU A 160 0.70 -14.28 -5.66
N THR A 161 0.34 -15.30 -6.42
CA THR A 161 -0.70 -15.21 -7.44
C THR A 161 -1.92 -15.93 -6.89
N ALA A 162 -2.88 -15.17 -6.34
CA ALA A 162 -4.23 -15.69 -6.16
C ALA A 162 -4.95 -15.58 -7.51
N ASP A 163 -5.77 -16.56 -7.85
CA ASP A 163 -6.72 -16.40 -8.96
C ASP A 163 -7.83 -15.44 -8.51
N ASN A 164 -8.42 -14.73 -9.47
CA ASN A 164 -9.38 -13.62 -9.31
C ASN A 164 -10.69 -13.95 -8.54
N SER A 165 -10.85 -15.18 -8.03
CA SER A 165 -12.02 -15.68 -7.30
C SER A 165 -11.75 -16.08 -5.84
N THR A 166 -10.48 -16.13 -5.39
CA THR A 166 -10.14 -16.59 -4.02
C THR A 166 -9.63 -15.44 -3.15
N THR A 167 -10.35 -15.19 -2.05
CA THR A 167 -10.01 -14.17 -1.06
C THR A 167 -9.21 -14.84 0.06
N LEU A 168 -7.95 -14.45 0.27
CA LEU A 168 -7.10 -15.06 1.31
C LEU A 168 -7.28 -14.35 2.65
N HIS A 169 -8.18 -14.80 3.51
CA HIS A 169 -8.37 -14.22 4.85
C HIS A 169 -7.24 -14.65 5.80
N ALA A 170 -6.09 -13.97 5.78
CA ALA A 170 -4.96 -14.31 6.65
C ALA A 170 -4.24 -13.07 7.20
N ASN A 171 -3.63 -13.20 8.39
CA ASN A 171 -2.66 -12.23 8.88
C ASN A 171 -1.29 -12.51 8.25
N TRP A 172 -0.79 -11.57 7.45
CA TRP A 172 0.46 -11.71 6.73
C TRP A 172 1.60 -11.06 7.51
N LEU A 173 2.73 -11.75 7.70
CA LEU A 173 3.96 -11.15 8.23
C LEU A 173 5.04 -11.13 7.15
N VAL A 174 5.33 -9.97 6.57
CA VAL A 174 6.36 -9.84 5.54
C VAL A 174 7.64 -9.29 6.17
N ASN A 175 8.59 -10.17 6.50
CA ASN A 175 9.84 -9.79 7.17
C ASN A 175 10.92 -9.23 6.24
N ALA A 176 10.89 -9.50 4.92
CA ALA A 176 11.82 -8.95 3.92
C ALA A 176 11.35 -9.21 2.47
N GLY A 177 11.82 -8.38 1.53
CA GLY A 177 11.73 -8.62 0.07
C GLY A 177 10.54 -7.94 -0.62
N SER A 178 10.34 -8.22 -1.91
CA SER A 178 9.16 -7.74 -2.66
C SER A 178 8.05 -8.78 -2.62
N VAL A 179 6.82 -8.33 -2.33
CA VAL A 179 5.59 -9.12 -2.43
C VAL A 179 4.75 -8.57 -3.58
N ASN A 180 4.44 -9.41 -4.56
CA ASN A 180 3.66 -9.00 -5.73
C ASN A 180 2.30 -9.72 -5.75
N PRO A 181 1.25 -9.17 -5.11
CA PRO A 181 -0.10 -9.70 -5.20
C PRO A 181 -0.65 -9.47 -6.61
N LYS A 182 -0.83 -10.52 -7.40
CA LYS A 182 -1.31 -10.37 -8.78
C LYS A 182 -2.83 -10.19 -8.93
N ALA A 183 -3.63 -10.54 -7.93
CA ALA A 183 -5.09 -10.40 -7.98
C ALA A 183 -5.64 -9.32 -7.05
N SER A 184 -6.79 -8.75 -7.44
CA SER A 184 -7.69 -8.02 -6.54
C SER A 184 -8.08 -8.93 -5.37
N ASN A 185 -8.07 -8.42 -4.14
CA ASN A 185 -8.39 -9.18 -2.91
C ASN A 185 -7.42 -10.32 -2.53
N ALA A 186 -6.21 -10.37 -3.10
CA ALA A 186 -5.24 -11.44 -2.80
C ALA A 186 -4.83 -11.56 -1.31
N PHE A 187 -5.18 -10.61 -0.45
CA PHE A 187 -4.87 -10.66 0.98
C PHE A 187 -6.09 -10.72 1.90
N GLY A 188 -7.31 -10.71 1.35
CA GLY A 188 -8.54 -10.73 2.15
C GLY A 188 -8.81 -9.43 2.91
N ASP A 189 -9.33 -9.57 4.13
CA ASP A 189 -9.62 -8.50 5.10
C ASP A 189 -8.68 -8.53 6.32
N GLY A 190 -7.69 -9.43 6.32
CA GLY A 190 -6.75 -9.64 7.41
C GLY A 190 -5.77 -8.48 7.60
N MET A 191 -4.93 -8.58 8.63
CA MET A 191 -3.86 -7.61 8.88
C MET A 191 -2.58 -8.01 8.13
N VAL A 192 -2.08 -7.13 7.28
CA VAL A 192 -0.74 -7.25 6.68
C VAL A 192 0.25 -6.48 7.56
N THR A 193 1.11 -7.21 8.25
CA THR A 193 2.18 -6.69 9.12
C THR A 193 3.52 -6.82 8.42
N PHE A 194 4.31 -5.74 8.40
CA PHE A 194 5.67 -5.77 7.90
C PHE A 194 6.66 -5.95 9.06
N GLY A 195 7.62 -6.85 8.91
CA GLY A 195 8.72 -7.02 9.87
C GLY A 195 9.73 -5.91 9.78
N LEU A 196 10.39 -5.56 10.88
CA LEU A 196 11.28 -4.39 10.99
C LEU A 196 12.41 -4.36 9.94
N ASN A 197 12.75 -3.14 9.48
CA ASN A 197 13.94 -2.81 8.67
C ASN A 197 14.02 -3.40 7.26
N THR A 198 12.91 -3.61 6.58
CA THR A 198 12.89 -4.07 5.20
C THR A 198 12.13 -3.15 4.26
N ALA A 199 12.73 -2.87 3.10
CA ALA A 199 12.01 -2.27 2.00
C ALA A 199 11.12 -3.34 1.37
N VAL A 200 9.80 -3.11 1.40
CA VAL A 200 8.83 -4.00 0.80
C VAL A 200 8.21 -3.31 -0.41
N THR A 201 8.53 -3.82 -1.59
CA THR A 201 7.90 -3.36 -2.82
C THR A 201 6.66 -4.18 -3.11
N PHE A 202 5.52 -3.49 -3.13
CA PHE A 202 4.27 -3.98 -3.67
C PHE A 202 4.13 -3.52 -5.12
N SER A 203 4.10 -4.49 -6.03
CA SER A 203 3.53 -4.22 -7.34
C SER A 203 2.05 -4.53 -7.21
N ILE A 204 1.23 -3.48 -7.25
CA ILE A 204 -0.21 -3.63 -7.09
C ILE A 204 -0.86 -3.38 -8.44
N ASN A 205 -1.74 -4.29 -8.83
CA ASN A 205 -2.56 -4.20 -10.03
C ASN A 205 -3.85 -3.41 -9.75
N ASN A 206 -4.71 -3.30 -10.76
CA ASN A 206 -6.07 -2.80 -10.57
C ASN A 206 -6.79 -3.60 -9.50
N GLY A 207 -7.29 -2.93 -8.47
CA GLY A 207 -8.05 -3.60 -7.42
C GLY A 207 -8.24 -2.79 -6.15
N THR A 208 -9.17 -3.28 -5.34
CA THR A 208 -9.40 -2.82 -3.98
C THR A 208 -8.78 -3.80 -2.98
N TYR A 209 -8.19 -3.28 -1.91
CA TYR A 209 -7.55 -4.06 -0.85
C TYR A 209 -8.08 -3.58 0.50
N ALA A 210 -8.86 -4.43 1.18
CA ALA A 210 -9.54 -4.08 2.43
C ALA A 210 -8.72 -4.35 3.70
N ASN A 211 -7.55 -4.97 3.55
CA ASN A 211 -6.65 -5.31 4.64
C ASN A 211 -6.19 -4.08 5.43
N ASN A 212 -6.00 -4.25 6.73
CA ASN A 212 -5.25 -3.29 7.53
C ASN A 212 -3.75 -3.49 7.29
N TRP A 213 -2.97 -2.41 7.22
CA TRP A 213 -1.54 -2.43 6.92
C TRP A 213 -0.76 -1.82 8.09
N ASN A 214 0.12 -2.59 8.71
CA ASN A 214 1.03 -2.06 9.73
C ASN A 214 2.47 -2.02 9.21
N LEU A 215 2.96 -0.80 8.94
CA LEU A 215 4.27 -0.58 8.32
C LEU A 215 5.46 -0.80 9.26
N ASN A 216 5.31 -0.67 10.58
CA ASN A 216 6.39 -0.93 11.56
C ASN A 216 7.79 -0.37 11.18
N GLY A 217 7.85 0.87 10.69
CA GLY A 217 9.11 1.54 10.32
C GLY A 217 9.61 1.21 8.90
N ASN A 218 8.90 0.39 8.14
CA ASN A 218 9.33 -0.04 6.81
C ASN A 218 8.98 0.95 5.70
N THR A 219 9.67 0.82 4.57
CA THR A 219 9.26 1.47 3.33
C THR A 219 8.37 0.51 2.55
N VAL A 220 7.11 0.90 2.33
CA VAL A 220 6.18 0.21 1.45
C VAL A 220 6.08 0.98 0.14
N GLN A 221 6.56 0.37 -0.92
CA GLN A 221 6.58 0.99 -2.25
C GLN A 221 5.44 0.45 -3.12
N PHE A 222 4.60 1.34 -3.67
CA PHE A 222 3.57 0.99 -4.64
C PHE A 222 4.06 1.27 -6.05
N ASN A 223 4.41 0.21 -6.78
CA ASN A 223 4.84 0.31 -8.16
C ASN A 223 3.71 -0.12 -9.11
N PRO A 224 3.15 0.80 -9.94
CA PRO A 224 2.29 0.37 -11.02
C PRO A 224 3.07 -0.54 -11.97
N SER A 225 2.41 -1.54 -12.55
CA SER A 225 3.04 -2.39 -13.56
C SER A 225 3.45 -1.55 -14.78
N ALA A 226 4.60 -1.86 -15.38
CA ALA A 226 5.11 -1.09 -16.51
C ALA A 226 4.14 -1.17 -17.71
N GLY A 227 3.96 -0.05 -18.43
CA GLY A 227 3.24 -0.01 -19.71
C GLY A 227 1.72 0.16 -19.67
N ASN A 228 1.09 0.35 -18.49
CA ASN A 228 -0.34 0.68 -18.42
C ASN A 228 -0.55 1.96 -17.59
N THR A 229 -1.23 2.93 -18.20
CA THR A 229 -1.44 4.29 -17.70
C THR A 229 -2.67 4.43 -16.80
N SER A 230 -3.52 3.41 -16.72
CA SER A 230 -4.83 3.49 -16.05
C SER A 230 -4.92 2.64 -14.78
N TYR A 231 -3.79 2.40 -14.10
CA TYR A 231 -3.84 1.60 -12.87
C TYR A 231 -4.62 2.32 -11.78
N THR A 232 -5.58 1.66 -11.16
CA THR A 232 -6.30 2.15 -9.98
C THR A 232 -6.20 1.11 -8.87
N THR A 233 -5.50 1.49 -7.80
CA THR A 233 -5.40 0.70 -6.57
C THR A 233 -6.12 1.45 -5.46
N THR A 234 -7.01 0.78 -4.75
CA THR A 234 -7.71 1.35 -3.59
C THR A 234 -7.39 0.55 -2.34
N LEU A 235 -6.85 1.20 -1.32
CA LEU A 235 -6.68 0.63 0.02
C LEU A 235 -7.82 1.14 0.91
N THR A 236 -8.78 0.28 1.22
CA THR A 236 -9.90 0.62 2.10
C THR A 236 -9.66 0.24 3.56
N GLY A 237 -8.69 -0.63 3.84
CA GLY A 237 -8.29 -0.90 5.21
C GLY A 237 -7.35 0.18 5.78
N ASN A 238 -7.17 0.15 7.09
CA ASN A 238 -6.44 1.18 7.82
C ASN A 238 -4.93 0.95 7.76
N ILE A 239 -4.17 2.03 7.61
CA ILE A 239 -2.71 2.04 7.65
C ILE A 239 -2.25 2.51 9.03
N THR A 240 -1.38 1.76 9.68
CA THR A 240 -0.85 2.02 11.03
C THR A 240 0.68 1.92 11.07
N GLY A 241 1.26 2.29 12.21
CA GLY A 241 2.71 2.20 12.45
C GLY A 241 3.48 3.42 11.96
N SER A 242 4.77 3.25 11.70
CA SER A 242 5.67 4.29 11.15
C SER A 242 6.35 3.78 9.87
N GLY A 243 7.18 4.59 9.21
CA GLY A 243 7.93 4.20 8.02
C GLY A 243 7.76 5.17 6.86
N ILE A 244 7.78 4.65 5.64
CA ILE A 244 7.57 5.43 4.41
C ILE A 244 6.55 4.73 3.53
N LEU A 245 5.49 5.45 3.16
CA LEU A 245 4.59 5.05 2.09
C LEU A 245 5.05 5.71 0.79
N ASP A 246 5.67 4.94 -0.10
CA ASP A 246 6.28 5.48 -1.31
C ASP A 246 5.52 5.03 -2.56
N ARG A 247 4.75 5.92 -3.18
CA ARG A 247 4.25 5.67 -4.53
C ARG A 247 5.33 6.13 -5.51
N HIS A 248 6.27 5.22 -5.75
CA HIS A 248 7.40 5.46 -6.62
C HIS A 248 7.17 4.83 -8.00
N ASN A 249 7.74 5.43 -9.04
CA ASN A 249 7.89 4.76 -10.32
C ASN A 249 9.32 4.98 -10.82
N LEU A 250 10.20 3.99 -10.60
CA LEU A 250 11.62 4.07 -10.95
C LEU A 250 11.87 3.99 -12.46
N THR A 251 10.89 3.54 -13.25
CA THR A 251 11.09 3.30 -14.68
C THR A 251 10.55 4.45 -15.52
N SER A 252 11.38 4.95 -16.43
CA SER A 252 11.13 6.06 -17.35
C SER A 252 9.94 5.87 -18.32
N GLY A 253 9.18 4.77 -18.20
CA GLY A 253 7.99 4.48 -18.99
C GLY A 253 6.78 3.95 -18.21
N GLY A 254 6.81 3.93 -16.86
CA GLY A 254 5.64 3.45 -16.09
C GLY A 254 4.50 4.48 -16.09
N GLY A 255 3.26 4.02 -15.95
CA GLY A 255 2.04 4.83 -16.11
C GLY A 255 1.67 5.76 -14.95
N ASP A 256 0.77 6.69 -15.23
CA ASP A 256 0.24 7.72 -14.31
C ASP A 256 -0.96 7.22 -13.49
N GLY A 257 -0.91 5.97 -13.01
CA GLY A 257 -2.02 5.38 -12.27
C GLY A 257 -2.36 6.13 -10.98
N THR A 258 -3.32 5.60 -10.23
CA THR A 258 -3.92 6.21 -9.05
C THR A 258 -3.87 5.25 -7.87
N LEU A 259 -3.48 5.75 -6.69
CA LEU A 259 -3.56 5.05 -5.41
C LEU A 259 -4.55 5.80 -4.52
N PHE A 260 -5.70 5.19 -4.26
CA PHE A 260 -6.68 5.68 -3.29
C PHE A 260 -6.35 5.11 -1.91
N LEU A 261 -6.21 5.98 -0.92
CA LEU A 261 -6.10 5.63 0.49
C LEU A 261 -7.40 6.06 1.18
N ALA A 262 -8.24 5.09 1.48
CA ALA A 262 -9.63 5.28 1.89
C ALA A 262 -9.96 4.70 3.29
N GLY A 263 -8.96 4.21 4.03
CA GLY A 263 -9.14 3.76 5.41
C GLY A 263 -9.69 4.88 6.30
N THR A 264 -10.64 4.58 7.19
CA THR A 264 -11.34 5.59 8.00
C THR A 264 -10.70 5.85 9.36
N ALA A 265 -9.64 5.12 9.71
CA ALA A 265 -8.95 5.22 10.99
C ALA A 265 -7.44 4.94 10.84
N ASN A 266 -6.77 5.61 9.91
CA ASN A 266 -5.33 5.46 9.71
C ASN A 266 -4.58 6.14 10.86
N THR A 267 -3.75 5.38 11.57
CA THR A 267 -2.83 5.87 12.62
C THR A 267 -1.37 5.83 12.17
N PHE A 268 -1.15 5.82 10.85
CA PHE A 268 0.17 5.86 10.25
C PHE A 268 0.87 7.20 10.52
N THR A 269 2.05 7.11 11.14
CA THR A 269 2.87 8.26 11.57
C THR A 269 4.11 8.48 10.71
N GLY A 270 4.30 7.65 9.68
CA GLY A 270 5.42 7.76 8.76
C GLY A 270 5.23 8.82 7.68
N ASP A 271 6.24 8.99 6.84
CA ASP A 271 6.19 9.90 5.70
C ASP A 271 5.44 9.27 4.51
N MET A 272 4.84 10.11 3.67
CA MET A 272 4.37 9.72 2.34
C MET A 272 5.19 10.41 1.26
N ARG A 273 5.53 9.67 0.20
CA ARG A 273 6.32 10.17 -0.93
C ARG A 273 5.70 9.68 -2.21
N PHE A 274 5.70 10.53 -3.24
CA PHE A 274 5.39 10.06 -4.58
C PHE A 274 5.95 10.98 -5.65
N THR A 275 6.40 10.36 -6.73
CA THR A 275 7.09 11.06 -7.83
C THR A 275 6.33 11.04 -9.14
N ARG A 276 5.40 10.10 -9.34
CA ARG A 276 4.60 9.95 -10.57
C ARG A 276 3.19 9.41 -10.27
N GLY A 277 2.23 9.78 -11.12
CA GLY A 277 0.82 9.37 -10.99
C GLY A 277 0.10 10.08 -9.84
N ASN A 278 -1.06 9.53 -9.49
CA ASN A 278 -1.98 10.15 -8.55
C ASN A 278 -2.01 9.42 -7.20
N MET A 279 -2.13 10.19 -6.13
CA MET A 279 -2.45 9.71 -4.79
C MET A 279 -3.71 10.42 -4.32
N VAL A 280 -4.71 9.67 -3.85
CA VAL A 280 -5.99 10.21 -3.38
C VAL A 280 -6.18 9.87 -1.91
N LEU A 281 -6.28 10.89 -1.07
CA LEU A 281 -6.50 10.78 0.36
C LEU A 281 -7.99 10.97 0.66
N ASN A 282 -8.77 9.89 0.60
CA ASN A 282 -10.21 9.89 0.93
C ASN A 282 -10.49 9.38 2.35
N GLY A 283 -9.46 8.83 3.02
CA GLY A 283 -9.55 8.33 4.38
C GLY A 283 -9.38 9.39 5.46
N THR A 284 -9.30 8.92 6.71
CA THR A 284 -8.96 9.74 7.87
C THR A 284 -7.60 9.31 8.41
N PHE A 285 -6.67 10.25 8.58
CA PHE A 285 -5.32 10.03 9.09
C PHE A 285 -5.10 10.82 10.37
N THR A 286 -4.37 10.25 11.31
CA THR A 286 -3.95 10.91 12.54
C THR A 286 -2.45 10.73 12.76
N GLY A 287 -1.74 11.83 12.98
CA GLY A 287 -0.31 11.84 13.30
C GLY A 287 0.61 11.62 12.10
N LEU A 288 0.11 11.81 10.87
CA LEU A 288 0.88 11.57 9.65
C LEU A 288 2.18 12.39 9.60
N GLY A 289 3.25 11.80 9.06
CA GLY A 289 4.53 12.46 8.82
C GLY A 289 4.46 13.50 7.69
N ASN A 290 5.61 13.75 7.06
CA ASN A 290 5.63 14.65 5.91
C ASN A 290 4.98 13.99 4.69
N ILE A 291 4.34 14.81 3.84
CA ILE A 291 3.91 14.39 2.51
C ILE A 291 4.76 15.14 1.49
N THR A 292 5.49 14.40 0.66
CA THR A 292 6.34 14.99 -0.38
C THR A 292 5.92 14.51 -1.76
N GLN A 293 5.43 15.46 -2.55
CA GLN A 293 5.15 15.29 -3.98
C GLN A 293 6.23 16.00 -4.79
N THR A 294 6.99 15.23 -5.57
CA THR A 294 8.01 15.77 -6.47
C THR A 294 7.73 15.29 -7.88
N ALA A 295 7.39 16.18 -8.81
CA ALA A 295 7.08 15.76 -10.16
C ALA A 295 8.30 15.11 -10.86
N GLY A 296 8.16 13.84 -11.24
CA GLY A 296 8.94 13.16 -12.28
C GLY A 296 8.08 12.85 -13.52
N GLY A 297 6.83 13.31 -13.51
CA GLY A 297 5.76 13.21 -14.51
C GLY A 297 4.53 13.96 -13.96
N THR A 298 3.41 13.95 -14.68
CA THR A 298 2.16 14.50 -14.12
C THR A 298 1.85 13.78 -12.81
N THR A 299 1.77 14.53 -11.72
CA THR A 299 1.43 14.00 -10.39
C THR A 299 0.28 14.78 -9.81
N THR A 300 -0.61 14.09 -9.12
CA THR A 300 -1.73 14.73 -8.43
C THR A 300 -1.87 14.17 -7.02
N LEU A 301 -1.77 15.03 -6.01
CA LEU A 301 -2.37 14.77 -4.70
C LEU A 301 -3.82 15.23 -4.76
N ALA A 302 -4.76 14.32 -4.52
CA ALA A 302 -6.17 14.66 -4.44
C ALA A 302 -6.84 14.05 -3.21
N GLY A 303 -8.14 14.29 -3.05
CA GLY A 303 -8.99 13.58 -2.11
C GLY A 303 -9.94 14.48 -1.34
N ALA A 304 -10.91 13.85 -0.69
CA ALA A 304 -11.89 14.51 0.18
C ALA A 304 -11.81 14.04 1.64
N GLY A 305 -10.65 13.53 2.04
CA GLY A 305 -10.41 12.97 3.38
C GLY A 305 -9.94 14.01 4.41
N THR A 306 -9.61 13.50 5.60
CA THR A 306 -9.04 14.29 6.71
C THR A 306 -7.63 13.81 6.99
N VAL A 307 -6.64 14.67 6.81
CA VAL A 307 -5.22 14.37 6.93
C VAL A 307 -4.65 15.06 8.16
N GLY A 308 -4.86 14.45 9.33
CA GLY A 308 -4.26 14.89 10.60
C GLY A 308 -2.76 14.61 10.59
N MET A 309 -1.96 15.67 10.57
CA MET A 309 -0.50 15.59 10.53
C MET A 309 0.12 15.71 11.93
N GLY A 310 1.28 15.11 12.13
CA GLY A 310 2.09 15.24 13.35
C GLY A 310 2.63 16.66 13.55
N LEU A 311 3.29 16.89 14.69
CA LEU A 311 3.87 18.20 15.03
C LEU A 311 4.89 18.65 13.97
N ASP A 312 4.76 19.91 13.54
CA ASP A 312 5.65 20.61 12.60
C ASP A 312 5.88 19.88 11.26
N LYS A 313 4.92 19.04 10.84
CA LYS A 313 4.98 18.33 9.55
C LYS A 313 4.43 19.15 8.41
N LYS A 314 4.94 18.85 7.21
CA LYS A 314 4.66 19.62 5.99
C LYS A 314 4.13 18.75 4.86
N LEU A 315 3.22 19.32 4.08
CA LEU A 315 2.88 18.86 2.73
C LEU A 315 3.63 19.75 1.74
N THR A 316 4.56 19.16 0.98
CA THR A 316 5.33 19.85 -0.05
C THR A 316 4.92 19.40 -1.43
N VAL A 317 4.52 20.34 -2.28
CA VAL A 317 4.13 20.10 -3.68
C VAL A 317 5.12 20.82 -4.59
N THR A 318 5.92 20.05 -5.33
CA THR A 318 7.02 20.60 -6.14
C THR A 318 6.99 20.04 -7.54
N GLY A 319 6.83 20.92 -8.54
CA GLY A 319 7.04 20.55 -9.94
C GLY A 319 8.54 20.55 -10.30
N THR A 320 8.87 20.11 -11.51
CA THR A 320 10.24 20.14 -12.04
C THR A 320 10.38 21.24 -13.08
N SER A 321 11.47 22.01 -12.98
CA SER A 321 11.89 22.93 -14.04
C SER A 321 12.49 22.15 -15.22
N GLY A 322 12.34 22.68 -16.42
CA GLY A 322 12.88 22.10 -17.64
C GLY A 322 12.35 22.78 -18.88
N THR A 323 12.75 22.30 -20.06
CA THR A 323 12.22 22.77 -21.36
C THR A 323 10.73 22.45 -21.51
N THR A 324 10.25 21.41 -20.81
CA THR A 324 8.84 21.08 -20.64
C THR A 324 8.57 20.96 -19.14
N PRO A 325 8.14 22.05 -18.47
CA PRO A 325 7.88 22.03 -17.05
C PRO A 325 6.89 20.93 -16.70
N ILE A 326 7.23 20.10 -15.71
CA ILE A 326 6.35 19.04 -15.24
C ILE A 326 5.69 19.53 -13.96
N ALA A 327 4.37 19.64 -14.00
CA ALA A 327 3.62 20.15 -12.87
C ALA A 327 3.32 19.07 -11.82
N ALA A 328 3.36 19.50 -10.56
CA ALA A 328 2.81 18.77 -9.43
C ALA A 328 1.48 19.42 -9.02
N ASN A 329 0.39 18.67 -9.09
CA ASN A 329 -0.95 19.16 -8.80
C ASN A 329 -1.36 18.82 -7.35
N LEU A 330 -1.97 19.78 -6.67
CA LEU A 330 -2.79 19.59 -5.48
C LEU A 330 -4.24 19.89 -5.86
N ALA A 331 -5.14 18.92 -5.71
CA ALA A 331 -6.53 19.01 -6.10
C ALA A 331 -7.44 18.55 -4.95
N PRO A 332 -7.82 19.44 -4.01
CA PRO A 332 -8.83 19.11 -3.00
C PRO A 332 -10.10 18.61 -3.67
N GLY A 333 -10.81 17.70 -3.02
CA GLY A 333 -11.95 17.02 -3.63
C GLY A 333 -11.54 15.75 -4.39
N SER A 334 -12.54 15.03 -4.90
CA SER A 334 -12.34 13.67 -5.43
C SER A 334 -12.01 13.64 -6.92
N ASN A 335 -11.19 14.59 -7.38
CA ASN A 335 -11.06 15.00 -8.77
C ASN A 335 -10.25 14.03 -9.68
N ILE A 336 -10.53 12.72 -9.57
CA ILE A 336 -10.17 11.74 -10.60
C ILE A 336 -11.37 11.42 -11.49
N ALA A 337 -12.59 11.73 -11.05
CA ALA A 337 -13.74 11.91 -11.92
C ALA A 337 -14.20 13.36 -11.79
N ALA A 338 -14.09 14.13 -12.87
CA ALA A 338 -14.44 15.56 -12.91
C ALA A 338 -15.85 15.82 -12.33
N GLY A 339 -16.00 16.93 -11.59
CA GLY A 339 -17.31 17.46 -11.19
C GLY A 339 -17.86 17.01 -9.84
N THR A 340 -17.06 16.35 -9.00
CA THR A 340 -17.47 16.09 -7.60
C THR A 340 -16.76 17.04 -6.65
N ILE A 341 -17.50 18.06 -6.21
CA ILE A 341 -17.04 19.03 -5.21
C ILE A 341 -16.75 18.35 -3.87
N GLY A 342 -15.58 18.59 -3.29
CA GLY A 342 -15.21 18.04 -1.99
C GLY A 342 -14.20 18.86 -1.20
N THR A 343 -14.02 18.46 0.06
CA THR A 343 -13.10 19.13 0.99
C THR A 343 -11.95 18.22 1.35
N LEU A 344 -10.71 18.66 1.12
CA LEU A 344 -9.52 18.03 1.70
C LEU A 344 -9.14 18.80 2.97
N THR A 345 -9.24 18.15 4.13
CA THR A 345 -8.75 18.74 5.39
C THR A 345 -7.32 18.30 5.65
N VAL A 346 -6.42 19.23 5.96
CA VAL A 346 -5.00 18.94 6.23
C VAL A 346 -4.53 19.65 7.50
N GLY A 347 -3.73 18.95 8.29
CA GLY A 347 -3.16 19.48 9.53
C GLY A 347 -3.96 19.12 10.77
N THR A 348 -3.39 19.42 11.94
CA THR A 348 -3.98 19.12 13.24
C THR A 348 -3.99 20.39 14.09
N ALA A 349 -5.09 20.66 14.78
CA ALA A 349 -5.18 21.81 15.69
C ALA A 349 -4.06 21.79 16.74
N GLY A 350 -3.42 22.96 16.93
CA GLY A 350 -2.29 23.12 17.85
C GLY A 350 -0.92 22.75 17.25
N ASN A 351 -0.86 22.10 16.09
CA ASN A 351 0.40 21.81 15.40
C ASN A 351 0.74 22.93 14.40
N ASN A 352 2.03 23.24 14.22
CA ASN A 352 2.47 24.20 13.19
C ASN A 352 2.65 23.50 11.84
N ASN A 353 1.57 22.91 11.31
CA ASN A 353 1.62 22.28 10.00
C ASN A 353 1.72 23.32 8.88
N SER A 354 2.30 22.95 7.73
CA SER A 354 2.33 23.82 6.54
C SER A 354 2.05 23.08 5.25
N ILE A 355 1.52 23.82 4.27
CA ILE A 355 1.48 23.42 2.87
C ILE A 355 2.38 24.38 2.09
N ASP A 356 3.41 23.81 1.45
CA ASP A 356 4.37 24.54 0.65
C ASP A 356 4.08 24.25 -0.83
N LEU A 357 3.44 25.21 -1.52
CA LEU A 357 3.20 25.14 -2.97
C LEU A 357 4.38 25.76 -3.71
N LYS A 358 5.39 24.93 -3.98
CA LYS A 358 6.68 25.34 -4.56
C LYS A 358 6.58 25.64 -6.06
N SER A 359 7.71 25.96 -6.69
CA SER A 359 7.76 26.25 -8.12
C SER A 359 7.19 25.12 -8.96
N TYR A 360 6.45 25.51 -10.00
CA TYR A 360 5.75 24.59 -10.92
C TYR A 360 4.72 23.68 -10.24
N SER A 361 4.26 24.03 -9.03
CA SER A 361 3.06 23.43 -8.45
C SER A 361 1.80 24.05 -9.02
N ARG A 362 0.72 23.27 -9.07
CA ARG A 362 -0.61 23.73 -9.46
C ARG A 362 -1.60 23.42 -8.36
N PHE A 363 -2.42 24.39 -8.01
CA PHE A 363 -3.58 24.20 -7.16
C PHE A 363 -4.82 24.13 -8.05
N LEU A 364 -5.47 22.96 -8.12
CA LEU A 364 -6.62 22.71 -8.99
C LEU A 364 -7.89 22.75 -8.15
N VAL A 365 -8.88 23.53 -8.57
CA VAL A 365 -10.14 23.73 -7.86
C VAL A 365 -11.29 23.65 -8.84
N ASP A 366 -12.22 22.72 -8.61
CA ASP A 366 -13.49 22.71 -9.33
C ASP A 366 -14.51 23.63 -8.64
N VAL A 367 -15.33 24.27 -9.45
CA VAL A 367 -16.46 25.10 -9.01
C VAL A 367 -17.72 24.71 -9.76
N ASP A 368 -18.84 24.66 -9.04
CA ASP A 368 -20.17 24.64 -9.62
C ASP A 368 -20.91 25.95 -9.30
N ALA A 369 -22.17 26.07 -9.72
CA ALA A 369 -22.96 27.28 -9.55
C ALA A 369 -23.14 27.71 -8.07
N THR A 370 -22.91 26.80 -7.12
CA THR A 370 -23.24 26.96 -5.70
C THR A 370 -22.08 26.65 -4.75
N SER A 371 -21.05 25.93 -5.19
CA SER A 371 -20.00 25.39 -4.33
C SER A 371 -18.66 25.24 -5.07
N SER A 372 -17.59 25.03 -4.30
CA SER A 372 -16.23 24.81 -4.82
C SER A 372 -15.55 23.71 -4.04
N ASP A 373 -14.56 23.06 -4.66
CA ASP A 373 -13.58 22.30 -3.90
C ASP A 373 -12.93 23.19 -2.84
N LEU A 374 -12.63 22.60 -1.69
CA LEU A 374 -12.09 23.32 -0.54
C LEU A 374 -10.84 22.62 0.00
N LEU A 375 -9.74 23.37 0.07
CA LEU A 375 -8.59 23.03 0.92
C LEU A 375 -8.78 23.61 2.33
N ALA A 376 -9.10 22.77 3.31
CA ALA A 376 -9.22 23.17 4.70
C ALA A 376 -7.92 22.87 5.47
N LEU A 377 -7.00 23.84 5.52
CA LEU A 377 -5.71 23.70 6.21
C LEU A 377 -5.79 24.23 7.65
N THR A 378 -5.39 23.40 8.62
CA THR A 378 -5.03 23.86 9.96
C THR A 378 -3.52 24.04 10.03
N GLY A 379 -3.04 25.23 9.67
CA GLY A 379 -1.62 25.50 9.48
C GLY A 379 -1.34 26.69 8.56
N THR A 380 -0.09 26.78 8.10
CA THR A 380 0.40 27.86 7.24
C THR A 380 0.36 27.47 5.75
N LEU A 381 -0.29 28.28 4.92
CA LEU A 381 -0.21 28.17 3.46
C LEU A 381 0.91 29.07 2.92
N ASN A 382 1.92 28.48 2.28
CA ASN A 382 3.06 29.20 1.73
C ASN A 382 3.01 29.24 0.19
N LEU A 383 2.87 30.45 -0.36
CA LEU A 383 2.79 30.72 -1.80
C LEU A 383 3.99 31.53 -2.33
N ASN A 384 5.06 31.72 -1.55
CA ASN A 384 6.19 32.60 -1.87
C ASN A 384 7.16 32.05 -2.93
N PHE A 385 6.70 31.15 -3.80
CA PHE A 385 7.53 30.52 -4.82
C PHE A 385 7.19 31.02 -6.22
N THR A 386 8.21 31.10 -7.07
CA THR A 386 8.02 31.51 -8.46
C THR A 386 7.37 30.38 -9.26
N ASN A 387 6.46 30.72 -10.18
CA ASN A 387 5.82 29.79 -11.13
C ASN A 387 4.87 28.75 -10.50
N ASN A 388 4.27 29.03 -9.34
CA ASN A 388 3.08 28.29 -8.90
C ASN A 388 1.82 28.85 -9.59
N ALA A 389 0.79 28.02 -9.75
CA ALA A 389 -0.41 28.42 -10.47
C ALA A 389 -1.69 27.93 -9.81
N LEU A 390 -2.75 28.74 -9.87
CA LEU A 390 -4.11 28.36 -9.51
C LEU A 390 -4.90 28.05 -10.78
N TYR A 391 -5.59 26.92 -10.81
CA TYR A 391 -6.49 26.52 -11.89
C TYR A 391 -7.89 26.38 -11.32
N ILE A 392 -8.82 27.18 -11.83
CA ILE A 392 -10.23 27.13 -11.48
C ILE A 392 -10.97 26.57 -12.71
N THR A 393 -11.75 25.51 -12.53
CA THR A 393 -12.54 24.91 -13.62
C THR A 393 -14.01 24.77 -13.24
N GLY A 394 -14.90 24.94 -14.21
CA GLY A 394 -16.35 24.79 -14.01
C GLY A 394 -17.13 26.10 -14.24
N VAL A 395 -18.26 26.22 -13.55
CA VAL A 395 -19.25 27.31 -13.79
C VAL A 395 -19.45 28.12 -12.51
N LEU A 396 -19.22 29.43 -12.58
CA LEU A 396 -19.45 30.34 -11.46
C LEU A 396 -20.91 30.82 -11.44
N GLY A 397 -21.54 30.79 -10.28
CA GLY A 397 -22.83 31.41 -10.00
C GLY A 397 -22.66 32.90 -9.80
N SER A 398 -23.50 33.72 -10.43
CA SER A 398 -23.33 35.18 -10.52
C SER A 398 -23.32 35.94 -9.18
N SER A 399 -23.75 35.31 -8.09
CA SER A 399 -23.84 35.91 -6.76
C SER A 399 -23.27 35.01 -5.66
N THR A 400 -22.53 33.96 -6.03
CA THR A 400 -22.02 32.96 -5.10
C THR A 400 -20.59 33.32 -4.72
N SER A 401 -20.31 33.50 -3.43
CA SER A 401 -18.93 33.54 -2.94
C SER A 401 -18.38 32.14 -2.77
N TYR A 402 -17.16 31.91 -3.21
CA TYR A 402 -16.48 30.61 -3.12
C TYR A 402 -15.27 30.71 -2.19
N THR A 403 -15.13 29.75 -1.30
CA THR A 403 -13.93 29.61 -0.47
C THR A 403 -13.12 28.46 -1.02
N LEU A 404 -12.00 28.78 -1.67
CA LEU A 404 -11.14 27.79 -2.32
C LEU A 404 -10.16 27.16 -1.31
N ALA A 405 -9.73 27.95 -0.32
CA ALA A 405 -8.91 27.48 0.78
C ALA A 405 -9.18 28.26 2.07
N THR A 406 -9.09 27.57 3.21
CA THR A 406 -8.97 28.17 4.54
C THR A 406 -7.67 27.76 5.19
N PHE A 407 -7.03 28.65 5.94
CA PHE A 407 -5.76 28.39 6.61
C PHE A 407 -5.64 29.20 7.91
N THR A 408 -4.78 28.76 8.83
CA THR A 408 -4.52 29.48 10.08
C THR A 408 -3.69 30.74 9.84
N ALA A 409 -2.71 30.64 8.96
CA ALA A 409 -1.85 31.74 8.56
C ALA A 409 -1.38 31.55 7.11
N THR A 410 -0.87 32.61 6.52
CA THR A 410 -0.09 32.55 5.29
C THR A 410 1.26 33.21 5.52
N ASP A 411 2.32 32.63 4.95
CA ASP A 411 3.64 33.28 4.90
C ASP A 411 3.68 34.43 3.86
N GLY A 412 2.53 34.74 3.24
CA GLY A 412 2.39 35.68 2.15
C GLY A 412 2.51 35.02 0.78
N GLY A 413 2.75 35.87 -0.22
CA GLY A 413 2.81 35.45 -1.61
C GLY A 413 1.42 35.36 -2.26
N LYS A 414 1.45 35.14 -3.56
CA LYS A 414 0.29 34.99 -4.44
C LYS A 414 0.62 33.92 -5.47
N PHE A 415 -0.38 33.35 -6.11
CA PHE A 415 -0.11 32.50 -7.26
C PHE A 415 0.54 33.34 -8.36
N ALA A 416 1.65 32.84 -8.90
CA ALA A 416 2.34 33.51 -10.01
C ALA A 416 1.49 33.49 -11.29
N GLN A 417 0.60 32.50 -11.45
CA GLN A 417 -0.39 32.45 -12.52
C GLN A 417 -1.77 32.03 -12.02
N VAL A 418 -2.82 32.54 -12.66
CA VAL A 418 -4.21 32.14 -12.39
C VAL A 418 -4.89 31.80 -13.70
N PHE A 419 -5.49 30.61 -13.77
CA PHE A 419 -6.21 30.11 -14.93
C PHE A 419 -7.69 29.91 -14.58
N PHE A 420 -8.58 30.32 -15.48
CA PHE A 420 -10.01 29.98 -15.42
C PHE A 420 -10.41 29.28 -16.71
N ASN A 421 -10.92 28.04 -16.59
CA ASN A 421 -11.29 27.19 -17.73
C ASN A 421 -10.19 27.14 -18.81
N GLY A 422 -8.94 26.98 -18.37
CA GLY A 422 -7.75 26.88 -19.24
C GLY A 422 -7.21 28.21 -19.78
N THR A 423 -7.87 29.35 -19.52
CA THR A 423 -7.41 30.67 -19.95
C THR A 423 -6.61 31.36 -18.84
N ASP A 424 -5.39 31.83 -19.14
CA ASP A 424 -4.59 32.63 -18.21
C ASP A 424 -5.25 34.01 -18.00
N ILE A 425 -5.62 34.30 -16.77
CA ILE A 425 -6.27 35.54 -16.32
C ILE A 425 -5.44 36.26 -15.26
N THR A 426 -4.16 35.92 -15.11
CA THR A 426 -3.29 36.40 -14.02
C THR A 426 -3.36 37.91 -13.81
N THR A 427 -3.30 38.69 -14.89
CA THR A 427 -3.28 40.17 -14.80
C THR A 427 -4.62 40.78 -14.42
N VAL A 428 -5.73 40.06 -14.63
CA VAL A 428 -7.08 40.56 -14.36
C VAL A 428 -7.71 39.91 -13.14
N ALA A 429 -7.23 38.75 -12.67
CA ALA A 429 -7.84 37.95 -11.61
C ALA A 429 -8.09 38.71 -10.30
N GLU A 430 -7.25 39.71 -9.99
CA GLU A 430 -7.37 40.54 -8.79
C GLU A 430 -8.10 41.87 -9.03
N THR A 431 -8.47 42.15 -10.28
CA THR A 431 -9.24 43.34 -10.66
C THR A 431 -10.72 43.01 -10.69
N ALA A 432 -11.54 44.05 -10.84
CA ALA A 432 -12.96 43.87 -11.03
C ALA A 432 -13.25 43.08 -12.32
N ASN A 433 -14.07 42.03 -12.25
CA ASN A 433 -14.44 41.08 -13.31
C ASN A 433 -13.27 40.22 -13.79
N GLY A 434 -12.32 39.93 -12.91
CA GLY A 434 -11.13 39.16 -13.24
C GLY A 434 -11.40 37.71 -13.61
N VAL A 435 -12.14 37.00 -12.76
CA VAL A 435 -12.39 35.56 -12.90
C VAL A 435 -13.78 35.35 -13.49
N GLY A 436 -13.83 34.76 -14.68
CA GLY A 436 -15.08 34.51 -15.41
C GLY A 436 -15.91 35.77 -15.68
N GLY A 437 -15.29 36.95 -15.67
CA GLY A 437 -15.98 38.23 -15.91
C GLY A 437 -16.96 38.65 -14.82
N THR A 438 -16.95 38.00 -13.64
CA THR A 438 -17.99 38.18 -12.61
C THR A 438 -17.46 38.14 -11.17
N HIS A 439 -16.24 37.62 -10.96
CA HIS A 439 -15.67 37.43 -9.64
C HIS A 439 -14.27 38.03 -9.54
N GLN A 440 -13.90 38.40 -8.31
CA GLN A 440 -12.55 38.81 -7.93
C GLN A 440 -11.90 37.73 -7.07
N LEU A 441 -10.64 37.39 -7.36
CA LEU A 441 -9.82 36.54 -6.49
C LEU A 441 -9.24 37.37 -5.34
N VAL A 442 -9.55 36.98 -4.11
CA VAL A 442 -9.14 37.69 -2.89
C VAL A 442 -8.24 36.81 -2.04
N TYR A 443 -7.01 37.29 -1.83
CA TYR A 443 -6.01 36.69 -0.94
C TYR A 443 -6.15 37.27 0.46
N GLY A 444 -6.89 36.59 1.34
CA GLY A 444 -7.03 36.96 2.75
C GLY A 444 -5.90 36.42 3.63
N THR A 445 -5.87 36.83 4.89
CA THR A 445 -4.89 36.34 5.88
C THR A 445 -5.17 34.93 6.39
N THR A 446 -6.42 34.45 6.22
CA THR A 446 -6.89 33.13 6.68
C THR A 446 -7.69 32.38 5.61
N SER A 447 -7.85 32.95 4.42
CA SER A 447 -8.61 32.32 3.34
C SER A 447 -8.21 32.81 1.95
N LEU A 448 -8.49 31.99 0.96
CA LEU A 448 -8.46 32.32 -0.46
C LEU A 448 -9.88 32.19 -1.00
N THR A 449 -10.44 33.29 -1.53
CA THR A 449 -11.85 33.35 -1.91
C THR A 449 -12.06 33.93 -3.30
N LEU A 450 -13.14 33.50 -3.97
CA LEU A 450 -13.72 34.21 -5.10
C LEU A 450 -14.95 34.95 -4.58
N VAL A 451 -14.97 36.27 -4.72
CA VAL A 451 -16.09 37.09 -4.27
C VAL A 451 -16.80 37.67 -5.49
N PRO A 452 -18.13 37.56 -5.60
CA PRO A 452 -18.89 38.23 -6.64
C PRO A 452 -18.67 39.73 -6.58
N GLU A 453 -18.65 40.35 -7.73
CA GLU A 453 -18.65 41.80 -7.82
C GLU A 453 -19.87 42.37 -7.10
N PRO A 454 -19.71 43.40 -6.25
CA PRO A 454 -20.84 44.16 -5.78
C PRO A 454 -21.63 44.72 -6.98
N ALA A 455 -22.93 44.42 -7.06
CA ALA A 455 -23.83 45.01 -8.06
C ALA A 455 -23.84 46.56 -8.03
N THR A 456 -23.28 47.16 -6.99
CA THR A 456 -23.13 48.61 -6.82
C THR A 456 -22.28 49.26 -7.91
N MET A 457 -21.35 48.54 -8.57
CA MET A 457 -20.64 49.09 -9.74
C MET A 457 -21.59 49.33 -10.92
N ALA A 458 -22.51 48.39 -11.19
CA ALA A 458 -23.56 48.58 -12.18
C ALA A 458 -24.49 49.74 -11.77
N LEU A 459 -24.78 49.87 -10.47
CA LEU A 459 -25.60 50.96 -9.95
C LEU A 459 -24.92 52.33 -10.06
N LEU A 460 -23.59 52.40 -9.91
CA LEU A 460 -22.82 53.64 -10.07
C LEU A 460 -22.82 54.09 -11.54
N VAL A 461 -22.71 53.15 -12.48
CA VAL A 461 -22.81 53.44 -13.92
C VAL A 461 -24.23 53.89 -14.27
N LEU A 462 -25.26 53.20 -13.78
CA LEU A 462 -26.66 53.60 -13.99
C LEU A 462 -26.98 54.95 -13.34
N GLY A 463 -26.49 55.19 -12.12
CA GLY A 463 -26.62 56.47 -11.41
C GLY A 463 -25.90 57.61 -12.12
N GLY A 464 -24.69 57.36 -12.64
CA GLY A 464 -23.93 58.30 -13.47
C GLY A 464 -24.64 58.64 -14.78
N MET A 465 -25.18 57.63 -15.48
CA MET A 465 -25.98 57.84 -16.69
C MET A 465 -27.27 58.60 -16.40
N GLY A 466 -27.95 58.31 -15.28
CA GLY A 466 -29.12 59.06 -14.83
C GLY A 466 -28.82 60.53 -14.56
N LEU A 467 -27.68 60.82 -13.93
CA LEU A 467 -27.22 62.21 -13.69
C LEU A 467 -26.85 62.94 -14.99
N LEU A 468 -26.19 62.26 -15.93
CA LEU A 468 -25.86 62.82 -17.25
C LEU A 468 -27.11 63.10 -18.09
N ALA A 469 -28.08 62.17 -18.11
CA ALA A 469 -29.36 62.37 -18.78
C ALA A 469 -30.13 63.56 -18.17
N ARG A 470 -30.11 63.71 -16.84
CA ARG A 470 -30.73 64.85 -16.16
C ARG A 470 -30.05 66.18 -16.50
N ARG A 471 -28.72 66.19 -16.69
CA ARG A 471 -27.98 67.39 -17.12
C ARG A 471 -28.35 67.80 -18.54
N ARG A 472 -28.52 66.84 -19.46
CA ARG A 472 -28.88 67.11 -20.86
C ARG A 472 -30.30 67.69 -21.02
N ASN A 473 -31.23 67.38 -20.13
CA ASN A 473 -32.58 67.94 -20.15
C ASN A 473 -32.71 69.32 -19.48
N ARG A 474 -31.62 69.87 -18.90
CA ARG A 474 -31.59 71.18 -18.24
C ARG A 474 -30.77 72.23 -18.99
N ALA A 475 -30.05 71.82 -20.03
CA ALA A 475 -29.46 72.71 -21.03
C ALA A 475 -30.40 72.76 -22.23
#